data_AF-A0A7J7QAJ6-F1
#
_entry.id   AF-A0A7J7QAJ6-F1
#
_cell.length_a   1.000
_cell.length_b   1.000
_cell.length_c   1.000
_cell.angle_alpha   90.00
_cell.angle_beta   90.00
_cell.angle_gamma   90.00
#
_symmetry.space_group_name_H-M   'P 1'
#
loop_
_entity.id
_entity.type
_entity.pdbx_description
1 polymer ?
#
loop_
_entity_poly.entity_id
_entity_poly.type
_entity_poly.pdbx_seq_one_letter_code
_entity_poly.pdbx_strand_id
1 'polypeptide(L)'
;MTGQAAPAAAAATGVAAAAATGVAAVPSLDHPGSIPLRLDGDAVKDAAGNTLLEQLSSLASLNARESAHGALVFGAASQHGPACCWDLTVGKLKFKRYLACARNKLWWMTPEWGSSLHTLPPETQFLLLQLDEGGSSSSSVEQRYALLLPLIDGDFRGTLRPNSAS
;
A
#
# COMPACT_ATOMS: atom_id res chain seq x y z
N MET A 1 59.94 -32.12 2.74
CA MET A 1 58.59 -32.30 2.15
C MET A 1 57.58 -31.73 3.12
N THR A 2 57.31 -30.43 3.02
CA THR A 2 56.36 -29.68 3.86
C THR A 2 55.39 -29.02 2.91
N GLY A 3 54.15 -29.51 2.88
CA GLY A 3 53.11 -29.10 1.95
C GLY A 3 52.53 -27.74 2.33
N GLN A 4 52.63 -26.78 1.41
CA GLN A 4 52.01 -25.47 1.49
C GLN A 4 50.67 -25.52 0.77
N ALA A 5 49.57 -25.39 1.51
CA ALA A 5 48.22 -25.34 0.95
C ALA A 5 47.87 -23.90 0.54
N ALA A 6 47.54 -23.71 -0.74
CA ALA A 6 47.03 -22.45 -1.29
C ALA A 6 45.52 -22.31 -1.02
N PRO A 7 44.98 -21.10 -0.81
CA PRO A 7 43.55 -20.91 -0.63
C PRO A 7 42.79 -20.98 -1.97
N ALA A 8 41.68 -21.70 -1.98
CA ALA A 8 40.77 -21.79 -3.12
C ALA A 8 39.96 -20.48 -3.26
N ALA A 9 40.07 -19.83 -4.40
CA ALA A 9 39.26 -18.69 -4.78
C ALA A 9 37.81 -19.15 -5.02
N ALA A 10 36.87 -18.68 -4.21
CA ALA A 10 35.44 -18.88 -4.43
C ALA A 10 34.99 -18.00 -5.61
N ALA A 11 34.68 -18.62 -6.74
CA ALA A 11 34.08 -17.96 -7.88
C ALA A 11 32.69 -17.44 -7.50
N ALA A 12 32.47 -16.13 -7.63
CA ALA A 12 31.15 -15.52 -7.53
C ALA A 12 30.33 -15.92 -8.76
N THR A 13 29.46 -16.92 -8.60
CA THR A 13 28.48 -17.29 -9.62
C THR A 13 27.38 -16.22 -9.64
N GLY A 14 27.42 -15.34 -10.63
CA GLY A 14 26.33 -14.41 -10.91
C GLY A 14 25.05 -15.17 -11.21
N VAL A 15 24.02 -14.95 -10.40
CA VAL A 15 22.67 -15.44 -10.69
C VAL A 15 22.08 -14.53 -11.76
N ALA A 16 21.95 -15.05 -12.98
CA ALA A 16 21.29 -14.36 -14.07
C ALA A 16 19.82 -14.09 -13.68
N ALA A 17 19.42 -12.82 -13.77
CA ALA A 17 18.03 -12.43 -13.63
C ALA A 17 17.20 -13.13 -14.71
N ALA A 18 16.34 -14.06 -14.30
CA ALA A 18 15.38 -14.69 -15.19
C ALA A 18 14.42 -13.59 -15.69
N ALA A 19 14.41 -13.35 -17.00
CA ALA A 19 13.46 -12.47 -17.63
C ALA A 19 12.03 -12.98 -17.37
N ALA A 20 11.27 -12.24 -16.57
CA ALA A 20 9.85 -12.48 -16.33
C ALA A 20 9.10 -12.32 -17.67
N THR A 21 8.94 -13.42 -18.38
CA THR A 21 8.29 -13.45 -19.69
C THR A 21 6.80 -13.69 -19.43
N GLY A 22 6.00 -12.63 -19.54
CA GLY A 22 4.55 -12.72 -19.54
C GLY A 22 3.87 -12.17 -18.27
N VAL A 23 3.96 -10.86 -18.03
CA VAL A 23 2.91 -10.19 -17.26
C VAL A 23 1.70 -10.09 -18.20
N ALA A 24 0.65 -10.85 -17.91
CA ALA A 24 -0.63 -10.68 -18.59
C ALA A 24 -1.02 -9.21 -18.54
N ALA A 25 -1.55 -8.66 -19.65
CA ALA A 25 -2.00 -7.27 -19.68
C ALA A 25 -2.93 -7.01 -18.50
N VAL A 26 -2.54 -6.09 -17.61
CA VAL A 26 -3.38 -5.68 -16.49
C VAL A 26 -4.68 -5.15 -17.09
N PRO A 27 -5.86 -5.71 -16.74
CA PRO A 27 -7.12 -5.23 -17.27
C PRO A 27 -7.27 -3.74 -16.95
N SER A 28 -7.85 -2.97 -17.87
CA SER A 28 -8.05 -1.53 -17.63
C SER A 28 -8.87 -1.34 -16.35
N LEU A 29 -8.39 -0.44 -15.49
CA LEU A 29 -9.09 0.02 -14.29
C LEU A 29 -10.20 1.03 -14.62
N ASP A 30 -10.36 1.39 -15.89
CA ASP A 30 -11.39 2.30 -16.37
C ASP A 30 -12.78 1.63 -16.26
N HIS A 31 -13.41 1.78 -15.10
CA HIS A 31 -14.78 1.37 -14.84
C HIS A 31 -15.63 2.62 -14.56
N PRO A 32 -16.89 2.71 -15.00
CA PRO A 32 -17.74 3.88 -14.75
C PRO A 32 -17.94 4.20 -13.27
N GLY A 33 -17.85 3.20 -12.39
CA GLY A 33 -17.89 3.36 -10.94
C GLY A 33 -16.55 3.68 -10.27
N SER A 34 -15.46 3.79 -11.05
CA SER A 34 -14.16 4.21 -10.52
C SER A 34 -14.18 5.72 -10.27
N ILE A 35 -13.64 6.14 -9.13
CA ILE A 35 -13.61 7.54 -8.72
C ILE A 35 -12.20 8.06 -9.02
N PRO A 36 -12.02 9.02 -9.94
CA PRO A 36 -10.69 9.55 -10.25
C PRO A 36 -10.07 10.15 -8.98
N LEU A 37 -8.83 9.77 -8.71
CA LEU A 37 -8.05 10.25 -7.58
C LEU A 37 -6.92 11.17 -8.08
N ARG A 38 -6.59 12.17 -7.27
CA ARG A 38 -5.46 13.08 -7.51
C ARG A 38 -4.74 13.37 -6.21
N LEU A 39 -3.44 13.57 -6.31
CA LEU A 39 -2.63 14.14 -5.24
C LEU A 39 -2.64 15.66 -5.38
N ASP A 40 -3.03 16.36 -4.33
CA ASP A 40 -3.06 17.82 -4.21
C ASP A 40 -2.29 18.22 -2.95
N GLY A 41 -1.02 18.62 -3.14
CA GLY A 41 -0.07 18.79 -2.04
C GLY A 41 0.19 17.46 -1.32
N ASP A 42 -0.10 17.43 -0.02
CA ASP A 42 -0.02 16.25 0.84
C ASP A 42 -1.38 15.55 1.03
N ALA A 43 -2.38 15.87 0.22
CA ALA A 43 -3.73 15.31 0.33
C ALA A 43 -4.12 14.51 -0.92
N VAL A 44 -4.73 13.35 -0.71
CA VAL A 44 -5.40 12.59 -1.79
C VAL A 44 -6.85 13.01 -1.84
N LYS A 45 -7.29 13.48 -3.01
CA LYS A 45 -8.64 13.96 -3.25
C LYS A 45 -9.28 13.23 -4.42
N ASP A 46 -10.60 13.17 -4.42
CA ASP A 46 -11.36 12.74 -5.60
C ASP A 46 -11.54 13.89 -6.62
N ALA A 47 -12.13 13.56 -7.76
CA ALA A 47 -12.49 14.52 -8.81
C ALA A 47 -13.41 15.65 -8.31
N ALA A 48 -14.28 15.38 -7.33
CA ALA A 48 -15.19 16.35 -6.72
C ALA A 48 -14.50 17.24 -5.66
N GLY A 49 -13.23 16.96 -5.32
CA GLY A 49 -12.46 17.71 -4.33
C GLY A 49 -12.63 17.25 -2.88
N ASN A 50 -13.33 16.14 -2.63
CA ASN A 50 -13.40 15.56 -1.29
C ASN A 50 -12.05 14.94 -0.94
N THR A 51 -11.59 15.16 0.30
CA THR A 51 -10.34 14.60 0.81
C THR A 51 -10.54 13.18 1.34
N LEU A 52 -9.73 12.23 0.88
CA LEU A 52 -9.71 10.84 1.32
C LEU A 52 -8.57 10.58 2.32
N LEU A 53 -7.42 11.19 2.06
CA LEU A 53 -6.21 11.14 2.90
C LEU A 53 -5.66 12.57 3.01
N GLU A 54 -5.33 13.00 4.22
CA GLU A 54 -4.62 14.25 4.49
C GLU A 54 -3.29 13.94 5.18
N GLN A 55 -2.34 14.88 5.13
CA GLN A 55 -1.02 14.74 5.77
C GLN A 55 -0.28 13.48 5.30
N LEU A 56 -0.29 13.24 3.99
CA LEU A 56 0.53 12.19 3.39
C LEU A 56 1.98 12.41 3.78
N SER A 57 2.63 11.36 4.29
CA SER A 57 4.01 11.47 4.73
C SER A 57 4.93 11.93 3.60
N SER A 58 5.85 12.82 3.94
CA SER A 58 6.94 13.26 3.05
C SER A 58 7.85 12.12 2.55
N LEU A 59 7.79 10.95 3.19
CA LEU A 59 8.54 9.76 2.78
C LEU A 59 7.81 8.93 1.71
N ALA A 60 6.53 9.22 1.47
CA ALA A 60 5.77 8.61 0.38
C ALA A 60 5.99 9.41 -0.90
N SER A 61 6.39 8.71 -1.96
CA SER A 61 6.63 9.26 -3.28
C SER A 61 5.62 8.67 -4.27
N LEU A 62 4.94 9.54 -5.02
CA LEU A 62 3.95 9.09 -6.00
C LEU A 62 4.64 8.37 -7.16
N ASN A 63 4.29 7.11 -7.40
CA ASN A 63 4.66 6.38 -8.59
C ASN A 63 3.64 6.68 -9.70
N ALA A 64 3.90 7.74 -10.47
CA ALA A 64 2.99 8.17 -11.55
C ALA A 64 2.83 7.14 -12.67
N ARG A 65 3.82 6.24 -12.85
CA ARG A 65 3.79 5.21 -13.90
C ARG A 65 2.82 4.07 -13.57
N GLU A 66 2.74 3.71 -12.29
CA GLU A 66 1.87 2.64 -11.80
C GLU A 66 0.52 3.16 -11.30
N SER A 67 0.40 4.47 -11.12
CA SER A 67 -0.87 5.13 -10.84
C SER A 67 -1.73 5.17 -12.11
N ALA A 68 -3.03 4.99 -11.95
CA ALA A 68 -4.00 4.92 -13.04
C ALA A 68 -5.33 5.54 -12.64
N HIS A 69 -6.33 5.47 -13.53
CA HIS A 69 -7.64 6.02 -13.26
C HIS A 69 -8.26 5.37 -12.01
N GLY A 70 -8.42 6.17 -10.94
CA GLY A 70 -8.97 5.74 -9.65
C GLY A 70 -8.02 5.01 -8.70
N ALA A 71 -6.72 4.92 -9.01
CA ALA A 71 -5.72 4.33 -8.14
C ALA A 71 -4.42 5.14 -8.11
N LEU A 72 -3.90 5.40 -6.91
CA LEU A 72 -2.60 6.02 -6.71
C LEU A 72 -1.65 5.03 -6.04
N VAL A 73 -0.46 4.87 -6.61
CA VAL A 73 0.59 4.00 -6.07
C VAL A 73 1.68 4.87 -5.46
N PHE A 74 2.06 4.57 -4.22
CA PHE A 74 3.11 5.29 -3.51
C PHE A 74 4.25 4.34 -3.17
N GLY A 75 5.46 4.73 -3.55
CA GLY A 75 6.70 4.10 -3.10
C GLY A 75 7.23 4.80 -1.85
N ALA A 76 7.91 4.06 -0.99
CA ALA A 76 8.54 4.62 0.20
C ALA A 76 9.85 3.89 0.50
N ALA A 77 10.82 4.60 1.08
CA ALA A 77 12.13 4.04 1.41
C ALA A 77 12.64 4.54 2.76
N SER A 78 13.35 3.66 3.49
CA SER A 78 14.02 4.00 4.76
C SER A 78 15.09 5.07 4.53
N GLN A 79 15.06 6.10 5.37
CA GLN A 79 16.06 7.19 5.33
C GLN A 79 17.40 6.80 5.96
N HIS A 80 17.44 5.72 6.75
CA HIS A 80 18.63 5.28 7.49
C HIS A 80 19.36 4.10 6.81
N GLY A 81 19.09 3.88 5.53
CA GLY A 81 19.66 2.77 4.76
C GLY A 81 18.86 1.46 4.91
N PRO A 82 19.46 0.33 4.51
CA PRO A 82 18.80 -0.97 4.54
C PRO A 82 18.32 -1.35 5.94
N ALA A 83 17.08 -1.79 6.03
CA ALA A 83 16.47 -2.25 7.27
C ALA A 83 15.71 -3.56 7.03
N CYS A 84 15.70 -4.46 8.01
CA CYS A 84 14.89 -5.68 7.96
C CYS A 84 13.41 -5.43 8.29
N CYS A 85 13.11 -4.28 8.90
CA CYS A 85 11.79 -3.81 9.24
C CYS A 85 11.80 -2.28 9.25
N TRP A 86 10.76 -1.66 8.68
CA TRP A 86 10.58 -0.21 8.69
C TRP A 86 9.09 0.11 8.67
N ASP A 87 8.66 0.95 9.61
CA ASP A 87 7.29 1.44 9.68
C ASP A 87 7.23 2.89 9.19
N LEU A 88 6.19 3.18 8.41
CA LEU A 88 5.89 4.51 7.89
C LEU A 88 4.45 4.87 8.26
N THR A 89 4.26 6.01 8.93
CA THR A 89 2.94 6.62 9.01
C THR A 89 2.55 7.12 7.62
N VAL A 90 1.46 6.59 7.04
CA VAL A 90 1.01 6.98 5.70
C VAL A 90 0.39 8.38 5.71
N GLY A 91 -0.53 8.64 6.64
CA GLY A 91 -1.26 9.90 6.78
C GLY A 91 -2.56 9.70 7.56
N LYS A 92 -3.50 10.64 7.45
CA LYS A 92 -4.80 10.60 8.12
C LYS A 92 -5.92 10.33 7.13
N LEU A 93 -6.59 9.20 7.30
CA LEU A 93 -7.71 8.79 6.44
C LEU A 93 -9.04 9.41 6.90
N LYS A 94 -9.87 9.83 5.95
CA LYS A 94 -11.27 10.23 6.17
C LYS A 94 -12.20 9.10 5.78
N PHE A 95 -12.86 8.49 6.77
CA PHE A 95 -13.73 7.35 6.56
C PHE A 95 -14.74 7.20 7.71
N LYS A 96 -15.86 6.53 7.42
CA LYS A 96 -16.94 6.26 8.37
C LYS A 96 -16.75 4.92 9.10
N ARG A 97 -16.40 3.89 8.34
CA ARG A 97 -16.12 2.52 8.83
C ARG A 97 -15.23 1.77 7.85
N TYR A 98 -14.65 0.67 8.31
CA TYR A 98 -13.75 -0.16 7.53
C TYR A 98 -14.13 -1.64 7.59
N LEU A 99 -13.63 -2.37 6.59
CA LEU A 99 -13.42 -3.82 6.59
C LEU A 99 -11.91 -4.05 6.41
N ALA A 100 -11.27 -4.69 7.39
CA ALA A 100 -9.88 -5.09 7.34
C ALA A 100 -9.81 -6.61 7.11
N CYS A 101 -8.87 -7.06 6.27
CA CYS A 101 -8.52 -8.48 6.19
C CYS A 101 -7.11 -8.65 6.75
N ALA A 102 -7.04 -9.20 7.97
CA ALA A 102 -5.80 -9.41 8.69
C ALA A 102 -5.28 -10.83 8.51
N ARG A 103 -3.98 -10.98 8.30
CA ARG A 103 -3.36 -12.30 8.23
C ARG A 103 -3.13 -12.82 9.65
N ASN A 104 -3.86 -13.86 10.04
CA ASN A 104 -3.69 -14.52 11.35
C ASN A 104 -3.07 -15.92 11.26
N LYS A 105 -3.07 -16.53 10.06
CA LYS A 105 -2.39 -17.78 9.76
C LYS A 105 -1.75 -17.71 8.37
N LEU A 106 -0.81 -18.61 8.10
CA LEU A 106 -0.05 -18.66 6.84
C LEU A 106 -0.94 -18.60 5.58
N TRP A 107 -2.12 -19.21 5.61
CA TRP A 107 -3.05 -19.32 4.48
C TRP A 107 -4.46 -18.77 4.77
N TRP A 108 -4.64 -18.04 5.87
CA TRP A 108 -5.95 -17.47 6.23
C TRP A 108 -5.87 -15.98 6.53
N MET A 109 -6.90 -15.27 6.08
CA MET A 109 -7.23 -13.92 6.54
C MET A 109 -8.57 -13.94 7.25
N THR A 110 -8.72 -13.09 8.26
CA THR A 110 -9.99 -12.89 8.95
C THR A 110 -10.51 -11.50 8.64
N PRO A 111 -11.76 -11.37 8.14
CA PRO A 111 -12.39 -10.07 7.98
C PRO A 111 -12.78 -9.52 9.35
N GLU A 112 -12.46 -8.25 9.58
CA GLU A 112 -12.84 -7.50 10.77
C GLU A 112 -13.40 -6.15 10.38
N TRP A 113 -14.46 -5.71 11.09
CA TRP A 113 -15.11 -4.43 10.84
C TRP A 113 -14.88 -3.48 12.00
N GLY A 114 -14.73 -2.20 11.70
CA GLY A 114 -14.62 -1.19 12.73
C GLY A 114 -14.78 0.21 12.19
N SER A 115 -14.59 1.19 13.07
CA SER A 115 -14.67 2.62 12.74
C SER A 115 -13.50 3.43 13.28
N SER A 116 -12.50 2.78 13.89
CA SER A 116 -11.28 3.41 14.42
C SER A 116 -10.03 2.65 14.01
N LEU A 117 -9.04 3.33 13.42
CA LEU A 117 -7.77 2.69 13.03
C LEU A 117 -6.90 2.29 14.22
N HIS A 118 -7.21 2.74 15.45
CA HIS A 118 -6.52 2.25 16.66
C HIS A 118 -6.83 0.79 16.98
N THR A 119 -7.99 0.31 16.53
CA THR A 119 -8.42 -1.09 16.71
C THR A 119 -8.14 -1.93 15.47
N LEU A 120 -7.33 -1.44 14.53
CA LEU A 120 -6.98 -2.21 13.34
C LEU A 120 -6.18 -3.45 13.76
N PRO A 121 -6.51 -4.64 13.25
CA PRO A 121 -5.70 -5.81 13.54
C PRO A 121 -4.27 -5.64 13.03
N PRO A 122 -3.25 -6.12 13.76
CA PRO A 122 -1.90 -6.24 13.25
C PRO A 122 -1.88 -7.07 11.96
N GLU A 123 -0.92 -6.80 11.08
CA GLU A 123 -0.76 -7.51 9.80
C GLU A 123 -1.98 -7.40 8.87
N THR A 124 -2.65 -6.24 8.84
CA THR A 124 -3.74 -5.99 7.90
C THR A 124 -3.20 -5.91 6.47
N GLN A 125 -3.66 -6.79 5.59
CA GLN A 125 -3.19 -6.92 4.20
C GLN A 125 -4.12 -6.24 3.19
N PHE A 126 -5.31 -5.86 3.62
CA PHE A 126 -6.33 -5.24 2.78
C PHE A 126 -7.23 -4.44 3.70
N LEU A 127 -7.48 -3.18 3.35
CA LEU A 127 -8.35 -2.30 4.12
C LEU A 127 -9.33 -1.57 3.19
N LEU A 128 -10.59 -1.98 3.21
CA LEU A 128 -11.67 -1.31 2.51
C LEU A 128 -12.29 -0.28 3.43
N LEU A 129 -12.27 0.98 3.01
CA LEU A 129 -12.81 2.11 3.73
C LEU A 129 -14.14 2.51 3.10
N GLN A 130 -15.17 2.65 3.92
CA GLN A 130 -16.35 3.39 3.55
C GLN A 130 -16.07 4.88 3.75
N LEU A 131 -16.05 5.65 2.67
CA LEU A 131 -15.78 7.08 2.73
C LEU A 131 -16.99 7.84 3.28
N ASP A 132 -16.73 8.97 3.94
CA ASP A 132 -17.78 9.88 4.38
C ASP A 132 -18.55 10.42 3.17
N GLU A 133 -19.82 10.76 3.38
CA GLU A 133 -20.63 11.42 2.37
C GLU A 133 -20.05 12.83 2.19
N GLY A 134 -19.36 13.06 1.07
CA GLY A 134 -18.83 14.38 0.72
C GLY A 134 -20.02 15.33 0.60
N GLY A 135 -19.88 16.59 1.02
CA GLY A 135 -20.96 17.57 1.21
C GLY A 135 -21.75 17.99 -0.04
N SER A 136 -21.86 17.15 -1.07
CA SER A 136 -22.69 17.36 -2.24
C SER A 136 -24.14 16.98 -1.91
N SER A 137 -24.99 18.00 -1.85
CA SER A 137 -26.42 17.93 -1.54
C SER A 137 -27.29 17.35 -2.68
N SER A 138 -26.76 16.48 -3.54
CA SER A 138 -27.58 15.84 -4.57
C SER A 138 -28.29 14.62 -3.98
N SER A 139 -29.56 14.47 -4.35
CA SER A 139 -30.56 13.56 -3.76
C SER A 139 -30.32 12.06 -4.02
N SER A 140 -29.09 11.65 -4.28
CA SER A 140 -28.69 10.26 -4.51
C SER A 140 -27.23 10.13 -4.09
N VAL A 141 -26.99 10.07 -2.78
CA VAL A 141 -25.64 9.87 -2.24
C VAL A 141 -25.21 8.43 -2.53
N GLU A 142 -24.51 8.21 -3.63
CA GLU A 142 -23.90 6.92 -3.91
C GLU A 142 -22.84 6.62 -2.84
N GLN A 143 -22.90 5.42 -2.27
CA GLN A 143 -21.96 5.00 -1.26
C GLN A 143 -20.58 4.77 -1.88
N ARG A 144 -19.58 5.52 -1.41
CA ARG A 144 -18.22 5.46 -1.94
C ARG A 144 -17.32 4.62 -1.05
N TYR A 145 -16.38 3.94 -1.68
CA TYR A 145 -15.38 3.12 -1.02
C TYR A 145 -13.98 3.42 -1.56
N ALA A 146 -12.99 3.35 -0.68
CA ALA A 146 -11.59 3.37 -1.06
C ALA A 146 -10.90 2.09 -0.57
N LEU A 147 -9.93 1.61 -1.33
CA LEU A 147 -9.12 0.47 -0.95
C LEU A 147 -7.70 0.93 -0.66
N LEU A 148 -7.19 0.57 0.53
CA LEU A 148 -5.76 0.60 0.81
C LEU A 148 -5.22 -0.82 0.74
N LEU A 149 -4.18 -0.97 -0.07
CA LEU A 149 -3.57 -2.26 -0.35
C LEU A 149 -2.04 -2.13 -0.22
N PRO A 150 -1.44 -2.64 0.88
CA PRO A 150 0.00 -2.83 0.94
C PRO A 150 0.45 -3.73 -0.20
N LEU A 151 1.34 -3.22 -1.04
CA LEU A 151 1.95 -4.00 -2.11
C LEU A 151 3.19 -4.72 -1.58
N ILE A 152 3.50 -5.85 -2.21
CA ILE A 152 4.73 -6.61 -1.97
C ILE A 152 5.78 -6.08 -2.95
N ASP A 153 6.95 -5.71 -2.44
CA ASP A 153 8.10 -5.37 -3.26
C ASP A 153 9.29 -6.26 -2.87
N GLY A 154 9.76 -7.07 -3.82
CA GLY A 154 10.79 -8.08 -3.61
C GLY A 154 10.45 -9.08 -2.50
N ASP A 155 11.42 -9.31 -1.61
CA ASP A 155 11.31 -10.26 -0.49
C ASP A 155 10.57 -9.68 0.73
N PHE A 156 10.23 -8.39 0.70
CA PHE A 156 9.61 -7.70 1.82
C PHE A 156 8.08 -7.76 1.74
N ARG A 157 7.45 -7.86 2.92
CA ARG A 157 6.00 -7.84 3.05
C ARG A 157 5.55 -6.48 3.57
N GLY A 158 4.60 -5.85 2.87
CA GLY A 158 3.87 -4.69 3.36
C GLY A 158 2.70 -5.11 4.23
N THR A 159 2.46 -4.40 5.34
CA THR A 159 1.25 -4.57 6.14
C THR A 159 0.77 -3.21 6.65
N LEU A 160 -0.54 -3.04 6.81
CA LEU A 160 -1.08 -1.94 7.63
C LEU A 160 -1.10 -2.37 9.10
N ARG A 161 -0.75 -1.43 9.97
CA ARG A 161 -0.76 -1.61 11.42
C ARG A 161 -1.72 -0.59 12.05
N PRO A 162 -2.27 -0.88 13.24
CA PRO A 162 -3.03 0.11 13.98
C PRO A 162 -2.21 1.36 14.24
N ASN A 163 -2.89 2.50 14.30
CA ASN A 163 -2.25 3.76 14.66
C ASN A 163 -1.57 3.61 16.03
N SER A 164 -0.28 3.91 16.08
CA SER A 164 0.47 4.05 17.33
C SER A 164 -0.30 4.99 18.25
N ALA A 165 -0.51 4.60 19.51
CA ALA A 165 -1.06 5.51 20.50
C ALA A 165 -0.10 6.70 20.61
N SER A 166 -0.54 7.87 20.15
CA SER A 166 0.14 9.13 20.41
C SER A 166 -0.06 9.54 21.86
#